data_AF-A0A7W0JS48-F1
#
_entry.id   AF-A0A7W0JS48-F1
#
_cell.length_a   1.000
_cell.length_b   1.000
_cell.length_c   1.000
_cell.angle_alpha   90.00
_cell.angle_beta   90.00
_cell.angle_gamma   90.00
#
_symmetry.space_group_name_H-M   'P 1'
#
loop_
_entity.id
_entity.type
_entity.pdbx_description
1 polymer ?
#
loop_
_entity_poly.entity_id
_entity_poly.type
_entity_poly.pdbx_seq_one_letter_code
_entity_poly.pdbx_strand_id
1 'polypeptide(L)' 'GDVAQVAHDHFFLTTAVAELADIAGNVAERHGAARAAEFRDQIATGRKLAIQILEFFDRVGYLRRVRDDHLVRRANPWRA' A
#
# COMPACT_ATOMS: atom_id res chain seq x y z
N GLY A 1 -10.52 18.39 2.11
CA GLY A 1 -9.62 17.35 2.59
C GLY A 1 -10.17 16.07 2.06
N ASP A 2 -9.51 15.48 1.07
CA ASP A 2 -10.10 14.40 0.29
C ASP A 2 -9.81 13.06 0.95
N VAL A 3 -10.75 12.13 0.81
CA VAL A 3 -10.65 10.78 1.35
C VAL A 3 -10.57 9.78 0.20
N ALA A 4 -9.79 8.73 0.40
CA ALA A 4 -9.74 7.57 -0.48
C ALA A 4 -10.40 6.38 0.19
N GLN A 5 -11.29 5.71 -0.54
CA GLN A 5 -11.85 4.43 -0.12
C GLN A 5 -10.86 3.31 -0.46
N VAL A 6 -10.13 2.85 0.55
CA VAL A 6 -9.13 1.77 0.41
C VAL A 6 -9.83 0.41 0.30
N ALA A 7 -10.82 0.17 1.15
CA ALA A 7 -11.69 -1.01 1.10
C ALA A 7 -13.10 -0.65 1.55
N HIS A 8 -14.03 -1.61 1.47
CA HIS A 8 -15.36 -1.45 2.06
C HIS A 8 -15.23 -1.04 3.53
N ASP A 9 -15.90 0.05 3.90
CA ASP A 9 -15.86 0.71 5.22
C ASP A 9 -14.49 1.23 5.68
N HIS A 10 -13.48 1.29 4.81
CA HIS A 10 -12.15 1.81 5.15
C HIS A 10 -11.82 3.04 4.31
N PHE A 11 -12.03 4.22 4.92
CA PHE A 11 -11.73 5.52 4.33
C PHE A 11 -10.53 6.13 5.02
N PHE A 12 -9.54 6.55 4.23
CA PHE A 12 -8.32 7.20 4.72
C PHE A 12 -8.21 8.59 4.11
N LEU A 13 -7.59 9.52 4.85
CA LEU A 13 -7.17 10.79 4.27
C LEU A 13 -6.19 10.54 3.12
N THR A 14 -6.26 11.33 2.05
CA THR A 14 -5.30 11.22 0.94
C THR A 14 -3.85 11.37 1.41
N THR A 15 -3.58 12.16 2.46
CA THR A 15 -2.25 12.28 3.08
C THR A 15 -1.79 10.97 3.72
N ALA A 16 -2.68 10.28 4.44
CA ALA A 16 -2.39 8.96 5.02
C ALA A 16 -2.15 7.92 3.92
N VAL A 17 -2.87 7.99 2.80
CA VAL A 17 -2.62 7.12 1.64
C VAL A 17 -1.23 7.38 1.03
N ALA A 18 -0.80 8.64 0.96
CA ALA A 18 0.54 8.99 0.50
C ALA A 18 1.63 8.37 1.38
N GLU A 19 1.48 8.44 2.70
CA GLU A 19 2.41 7.83 3.67
C GLU A 19 2.42 6.31 3.57
N LEU A 20 1.25 5.67 3.47
CA LEU A 20 1.16 4.22 3.28
C LEU A 20 1.81 3.76 1.97
N ALA A 21 1.71 4.57 0.91
CA ALA A 21 2.35 4.29 -0.36
C ALA A 21 3.88 4.36 -0.25
N ASP A 22 4.44 5.34 0.47
CA ASP A 22 5.88 5.40 0.75
C ASP A 22 6.35 4.19 1.54
N ILE A 23 5.59 3.78 2.57
CA ILE A 23 5.93 2.61 3.38
C ILE A 23 5.96 1.35 2.50
N ALA A 24 4.94 1.15 1.67
CA ALA A 24 4.91 0.01 0.74
C ALA A 24 6.09 0.06 -0.27
N GLY A 25 6.44 1.24 -0.78
CA GLY A 25 7.60 1.45 -1.65
C GLY A 25 8.91 1.07 -0.95
N ASN A 26 9.13 1.58 0.26
CA ASN A 26 10.32 1.29 1.08
C ASN A 26 10.44 -0.20 1.41
N VAL A 27 9.33 -0.88 1.70
CA VAL A 27 9.33 -2.34 1.92
C VAL A 27 9.75 -3.05 0.63
N ALA A 28 9.20 -2.66 -0.52
CA ALA A 28 9.56 -3.25 -1.81
C ALA A 28 11.03 -3.01 -2.17
N GLU A 29 11.58 -1.83 -1.89
CA GLU A 29 13.00 -1.53 -2.09
C GLU A 29 13.91 -2.42 -1.24
N ARG A 30 13.54 -2.67 0.02
CA ARG A 30 14.34 -3.48 0.96
C ARG A 30 14.27 -4.99 0.68
N HIS A 31 13.11 -5.48 0.26
CA HIS A 31 12.82 -6.92 0.17
C HIS A 31 12.61 -7.43 -1.26
N GLY A 32 12.72 -6.56 -2.26
CA GLY A 32 12.44 -6.82 -3.68
C GLY A 32 10.94 -6.77 -4.04
N ALA A 33 10.06 -6.89 -3.07
CA ALA A 33 8.61 -6.76 -3.20
C ALA A 33 7.99 -6.36 -1.85
N ALA A 34 6.85 -5.68 -1.89
CA ALA A 34 6.03 -5.52 -0.69
C ALA A 34 5.19 -6.78 -0.51
N ARG A 35 5.38 -7.53 0.58
CA ARG A 35 4.46 -8.60 0.98
C ARG A 35 3.72 -8.19 2.25
N ALA A 36 2.61 -8.87 2.49
CA ALA A 36 1.69 -8.51 3.57
C ALA A 36 2.34 -8.55 4.96
N ALA A 37 3.31 -9.45 5.21
CA ALA A 37 3.95 -9.58 6.52
C ALA A 37 4.84 -8.36 6.83
N GLU A 38 5.78 -8.06 5.95
CA GLU A 38 6.72 -6.96 6.08
C GLU A 38 6.00 -5.61 6.08
N PHE A 39 4.98 -5.44 5.23
CA PHE A 39 4.17 -4.22 5.21
C PHE A 39 3.38 -4.04 6.52
N ARG A 40 2.69 -5.08 6.99
CA ARG A 40 1.95 -5.06 8.26
C ARG A 40 2.85 -4.65 9.43
N ASP A 41 4.06 -5.19 9.48
CA ASP A 41 4.99 -4.94 10.57
C ASP A 41 5.46 -3.47 10.59
N GLN A 42 5.48 -2.77 9.44
CA GLN A 42 5.78 -1.33 9.38
C GLN A 42 4.60 -0.45 9.81
N ILE A 43 3.36 -0.83 9.50
CA ILE A 43 2.17 -0.02 9.81
C ILE A 43 1.50 -0.37 11.14
N ALA A 44 1.98 -1.41 11.82
CA ALA A 44 1.48 -1.90 13.10
C ALA A 44 -0.05 -2.17 13.12
N THR A 45 -0.60 -2.68 12.02
CA THR A 45 -2.03 -3.01 11.89
C THR A 45 -2.29 -4.52 11.89
N GLY A 46 -3.56 -4.92 11.86
CA GLY A 46 -3.95 -6.30 11.58
C GLY A 46 -3.64 -6.72 10.13
N ARG A 47 -3.48 -8.04 9.91
CA ARG A 47 -3.21 -8.64 8.58
C ARG A 47 -4.29 -8.29 7.54
N LYS A 48 -5.56 -8.30 7.94
CA LYS A 48 -6.68 -7.98 7.04
C LYS A 48 -6.54 -6.59 6.44
N LEU A 49 -6.28 -5.59 7.29
CA LEU A 49 -6.15 -4.20 6.85
C LEU A 49 -4.90 -4.01 5.97
N ALA A 50 -3.77 -4.61 6.34
CA ALA A 50 -2.55 -4.55 5.54
C ALA A 50 -2.76 -5.10 4.12
N ILE A 51 -3.43 -6.26 3.98
CA ILE A 51 -3.75 -6.84 2.68
C ILE A 51 -4.67 -5.91 1.88
N GLN A 52 -5.73 -5.38 2.51
CA GLN A 52 -6.67 -4.48 1.84
C GLN A 52 -6.00 -3.21 1.30
N ILE A 53 -5.01 -2.66 2.03
CA ILE A 53 -4.22 -1.52 1.56
C ILE A 53 -3.35 -1.90 0.36
N LEU A 54 -2.67 -3.05 0.40
CA LEU A 54 -1.87 -3.52 -0.74
C LEU A 54 -2.74 -3.78 -1.98
N GLU A 55 -3.90 -4.41 -1.79
CA GLU A 55 -4.88 -4.65 -2.87
C GLU A 55 -5.45 -3.35 -3.45
N PHE A 56 -5.64 -2.32 -2.61
CA PHE A 56 -5.97 -0.98 -3.09
C PHE A 56 -4.87 -0.44 -4.00
N PHE A 57 -3.61 -0.55 -3.59
CA PHE A 57 -2.47 -0.09 -4.39
C PHE A 57 -2.28 -0.86 -5.69
N ASP A 58 -2.60 -2.16 -5.72
CA ASP A 58 -2.68 -2.93 -6.95
C ASP A 58 -3.79 -2.40 -7.88
N ARG A 59 -4.99 -2.20 -7.33
CA ARG A 59 -6.18 -1.76 -8.08
C ARG A 59 -5.98 -0.41 -8.75
N VAL A 60 -5.31 0.53 -8.07
CA VAL A 60 -5.01 1.87 -8.61
C VAL A 60 -3.69 1.92 -9.40
N GLY A 61 -3.00 0.77 -9.56
CA GLY A 61 -1.82 0.62 -10.40
C GLY A 61 -0.55 1.29 -9.88
N TYR A 62 -0.47 1.56 -8.57
CA TYR A 62 0.79 1.92 -7.91
C TYR A 62 1.68 0.68 -7.76
N LEU A 63 1.11 -0.41 -7.27
CA LEU A 63 1.74 -1.72 -7.21
C LEU A 63 1.18 -2.65 -8.29
N ARG A 64 1.85 -3.78 -8.48
CA ARG A 64 1.36 -4.91 -9.27
C ARG A 64 1.58 -6.20 -8.48
N ARG A 65 0.49 -6.90 -8.19
CA ARG A 65 0.56 -8.23 -7.56
C ARG A 65 1.03 -9.31 -8.53
N VAL A 66 2.01 -10.10 -8.08
CA VAL A 66 2.51 -11.33 -8.71
C VAL A 66 2.60 -12.40 -7.61
N ARG A 67 1.63 -13.31 -7.55
CA ARG A 67 1.45 -14.24 -6.42
C ARG A 67 1.28 -13.47 -5.09
N ASP A 68 2.25 -13.57 -4.20
CA ASP A 68 2.27 -12.90 -2.89
C ASP A 68 3.11 -11.62 -2.87
N ASP A 69 3.77 -11.32 -3.99
CA ASP A 69 4.64 -10.15 -4.13
C ASP A 69 3.85 -8.99 -4.74
N HIS A 70 3.94 -7.80 -4.13
CA HIS A 70 3.46 -6.55 -4.71
C HIS A 70 4.65 -5.71 -5.17
N LEU A 71 4.80 -5.60 -6.50
CA LEU A 71 5.94 -4.92 -7.14
C LEU A 71 5.61 -3.47 -7.45
N VAL A 72 6.54 -2.56 -7.18
CA VAL A 72 6.38 -1.13 -7.51
C VAL A 72 6.34 -0.95 -9.03
N ARG A 73 5.29 -0.29 -9.53
CA ARG A 73 5.09 -0.04 -10.97
C ARG A 73 5.42 1.39 -11.37
N ARG A 74 5.27 2.34 -10.45
CA ARG A 74 5.54 3.77 -10.67
C ARG A 74 5.91 4.44 -9.35
N ALA A 75 6.51 5.62 -9.43
CA ALA A 75 6.70 6.48 -8.27
C ALA A 75 5.37 6.76 -7.56
N ASN A 76 5.43 7.04 -6.26
CA ASN A 76 4.27 7.31 -5.42
C ASN A 76 3.39 8.42 -6.05
N PRO A 77 2.20 8.12 -6.59
CA PRO A 77 1.38 9.08 -7.31
C PRO A 77 0.69 10.11 -6.39
N TRP A 78 0.78 9.92 -5.08
CA TRP A 78 0.25 10.86 -4.07
C TRP A 78 1.31 11.84 -3.56
N ARG A 79 2.58 11.68 -3.96
CA ARG A 79 3.69 12.62 -3.75
C ARG A 79 3.95 13.33 -5.08
N ALA A 80 3.15 14.34 -5.39
CA ALA A 80 3.38 15.22 -6.54
C ALA A 80 4.60 16.13 -6.30
#